data_AF-A0A2B4SAX5-F1
#
_entry.id   AF-A0A2B4SAX5-F1
#
_cell.length_a   1.000
_cell.length_b   1.000
_cell.length_c   1.000
_cell.angle_alpha   90.00
_cell.angle_beta   90.00
_cell.angle_gamma   90.00
#
_symmetry.space_group_name_H-M   'P 1'
#
loop_
_entity.id
_entity.type
_entity.pdbx_description
1 polymer ?
#
loop_
_entity_poly.entity_id
_entity_poly.type
_entity_poly.pdbx_seq_one_letter_code
_entity_poly.pdbx_strand_id
1 'polypeptide(L)'
;MGGAVSSGQDNDELIDNLKEANYIKSPEVEHVLRVIDRANYFPEGTKQHAYKDLAWKSGNVHLSAPCIYSQVLESLELKEGLSFLNLGSGTGYLSTMIGLIIGANGVNHGVELYGDVVEFAETKLKEFLRTNPVYQGTNFCEPVFIVGNCLCLNAHYRQYDRVYCGAACPSEYVEYMKSLVKIGGILVMPFNEKLFRMRRTGDTEWDIEGLLPVSFAPLINCKDDKKDFPQFIEIPTHPRYLQDLCRLVIRRTLGPDGVKQLCDLPLPPALVMYLNYFHELRQE
;
A
#
# COMPACT_ATOMS: atom_id res chain seq x y z
N MET A 1 2.45 -2.87 21.35
CA MET A 1 3.33 -1.72 21.05
C MET A 1 2.49 -0.64 20.41
N GLY A 2 2.74 0.59 20.82
CA GLY A 2 1.79 1.69 20.78
C GLY A 2 1.64 2.26 22.18
N GLY A 3 2.48 3.23 22.53
CA GLY A 3 2.40 3.92 23.81
C GLY A 3 1.41 5.07 23.70
N ALA A 4 0.72 5.42 24.80
CA ALA A 4 -0.14 6.60 24.85
C ALA A 4 0.56 7.91 24.45
N VAL A 5 1.90 7.92 24.48
CA VAL A 5 2.78 9.07 24.22
C VAL A 5 2.76 9.52 22.75
N SER A 6 2.38 8.65 21.80
CA SER A 6 2.38 8.98 20.37
C SER A 6 0.97 9.23 19.79
N SER A 7 -0.05 9.45 20.63
CA SER A 7 -1.42 9.75 20.15
C SER A 7 -1.62 11.25 19.92
N GLY A 8 -2.46 11.64 18.96
CA GLY A 8 -2.80 13.04 18.67
C GLY A 8 -4.30 13.33 18.73
N GLN A 9 -4.68 14.62 18.70
CA GLN A 9 -6.08 15.07 18.58
C GLN A 9 -6.58 14.98 17.14
N ASP A 10 -5.67 15.13 16.18
CA ASP A 10 -5.89 14.97 14.74
C ASP A 10 -4.74 14.18 14.08
N ASN A 11 -4.82 14.02 12.76
CA ASN A 11 -3.80 13.30 12.01
C ASN A 11 -2.44 14.00 12.07
N ASP A 12 -2.41 15.34 12.01
CA ASP A 12 -1.14 16.08 11.97
C ASP A 12 -0.40 16.02 13.30
N GLU A 13 -1.09 16.15 14.43
CA GLU A 13 -0.51 15.98 15.77
C GLU A 13 -0.06 14.54 16.00
N LEU A 14 -0.80 13.54 15.50
CA LEU A 14 -0.35 12.14 15.51
C LEU A 14 0.98 11.99 14.75
N ILE A 15 1.11 12.58 13.56
CA ILE A 15 2.33 12.52 12.76
C ILE A 15 3.49 13.26 13.45
N ASP A 16 3.23 14.43 14.05
CA ASP A 16 4.23 15.16 14.82
C ASP A 16 4.78 14.31 15.98
N ASN A 17 3.90 13.68 16.76
CA ASN A 17 4.31 12.85 17.88
C ASN A 17 5.10 11.60 17.43
N LEU A 18 4.78 11.02 16.26
CA LEU A 18 5.54 9.91 15.67
C LEU A 18 6.91 10.34 15.17
N LYS A 19 7.05 11.57 14.67
CA LYS A 19 8.35 12.17 14.29
C LYS A 19 9.20 12.44 15.52
N GLU A 20 8.64 13.05 16.57
CA GLU A 20 9.33 13.29 17.84
C GLU A 20 9.81 12.00 18.48
N ALA A 21 9.00 10.93 18.40
CA ALA A 21 9.36 9.58 18.84
C ALA A 21 10.31 8.84 17.88
N ASN A 22 10.79 9.47 16.80
CA ASN A 22 11.76 8.95 15.84
C ASN A 22 11.28 7.73 15.02
N TYR A 23 9.96 7.52 14.89
CA TYR A 23 9.39 6.51 14.00
C TYR A 23 9.32 6.98 12.54
N ILE A 24 9.19 8.29 12.33
CA ILE A 24 9.17 8.92 11.00
C ILE A 24 10.45 9.74 10.86
N LYS A 25 11.19 9.52 9.78
CA LYS A 25 12.53 10.08 9.56
C LYS A 25 12.65 10.77 8.22
N SER A 26 12.04 10.18 7.19
CA SER A 26 12.12 10.68 5.82
C SER A 26 10.97 11.65 5.50
N PRO A 27 11.24 12.74 4.76
CA PRO A 27 10.20 13.70 4.36
C PRO A 27 9.08 13.06 3.52
N GLU A 28 9.41 12.04 2.73
CA GLU A 28 8.45 11.34 1.88
C GLU A 28 7.46 10.51 2.70
N VAL A 29 7.93 9.81 3.74
CA VAL A 29 7.07 9.05 4.66
C VAL A 29 6.19 9.99 5.48
N GLU A 30 6.75 11.08 6.00
CA GLU A 30 5.96 12.13 6.65
C GLU A 30 4.85 12.64 5.72
N HIS A 31 5.21 12.99 4.48
CA HIS A 31 4.28 13.55 3.52
C HIS A 31 3.08 12.62 3.30
N VAL A 32 3.31 11.34 2.99
CA VAL A 32 2.20 10.42 2.73
C VAL A 32 1.33 10.15 3.94
N LEU A 33 1.91 10.11 5.14
CA LEU A 33 1.18 9.93 6.39
C LEU A 33 0.30 11.14 6.74
N ARG A 34 0.71 12.36 6.37
CA ARG A 34 -0.12 13.57 6.54
C ARG A 34 -1.26 13.64 5.54
N VAL A 35 -0.98 13.38 4.26
CA VAL A 35 -1.97 13.56 3.18
C VAL A 35 -3.00 12.44 3.15
N ILE A 36 -2.66 11.24 3.63
CA ILE A 36 -3.59 10.13 3.79
C ILE A 36 -4.06 10.09 5.25
N ASP A 37 -5.10 10.85 5.56
CA ASP A 37 -5.69 10.84 6.90
C ASP A 37 -6.19 9.44 7.27
N ARG A 38 -5.63 8.91 8.37
CA ARG A 38 -5.93 7.61 8.93
C ARG A 38 -7.42 7.43 9.25
N ALA A 39 -8.13 8.47 9.68
CA ALA A 39 -9.56 8.40 10.03
C ALA A 39 -10.44 8.08 8.82
N ASN A 40 -10.01 8.40 7.60
CA ASN A 40 -10.75 8.05 6.38
C ASN A 40 -10.80 6.55 6.14
N TYR A 41 -9.87 5.78 6.71
CA TYR A 41 -9.78 4.32 6.58
C TYR A 41 -10.43 3.57 7.74
N PHE A 42 -11.08 4.27 8.66
CA PHE A 42 -11.92 3.68 9.71
C PHE A 42 -13.36 3.52 9.23
N PRO A 43 -14.07 2.47 9.68
CA PRO A 43 -15.52 2.40 9.56
C PRO A 43 -16.21 3.59 10.23
N GLU A 44 -17.36 3.99 9.69
CA GLU A 44 -18.16 5.09 10.25
C GLU A 44 -18.54 4.81 11.72
N GLY A 45 -18.55 5.87 12.54
CA GLY A 45 -18.80 5.78 13.98
C GLY A 45 -17.62 5.28 14.83
N THR A 46 -16.46 4.99 14.22
CA THR A 46 -15.26 4.50 14.94
C THR A 46 -14.03 5.40 14.81
N LYS A 47 -14.17 6.53 14.10
CA LYS A 47 -13.08 7.49 13.79
C LYS A 47 -12.44 8.14 15.01
N GLN A 48 -13.12 8.18 16.16
CA GLN A 48 -12.56 8.66 17.44
C GLN A 48 -11.35 7.85 17.94
N HIS A 49 -11.07 6.69 17.34
CA HIS A 49 -9.90 5.88 17.65
C HIS A 49 -8.75 6.08 16.66
N ALA A 50 -8.95 6.84 15.58
CA ALA A 50 -8.02 6.91 14.46
C ALA A 50 -6.64 7.47 14.86
N TYR A 51 -6.61 8.49 15.70
CA TYR A 51 -5.39 9.22 16.06
C TYR A 51 -4.69 8.68 17.31
N LYS A 52 -5.07 7.48 17.74
CA LYS A 52 -4.37 6.76 18.80
C LYS A 52 -3.28 5.92 18.17
N ASP A 53 -2.08 5.94 18.77
CA ASP A 53 -1.00 5.04 18.34
C ASP A 53 -1.25 3.61 18.84
N LEU A 54 -2.33 3.00 18.36
CA LEU A 54 -2.79 1.67 18.74
C LEU A 54 -3.35 0.97 17.50
N ALA A 55 -3.17 -0.36 17.49
CA ALA A 55 -3.89 -1.20 16.53
C ALA A 55 -5.38 -1.14 16.83
N TRP A 56 -6.19 -1.24 15.78
CA TRP A 56 -7.64 -1.20 15.88
C TRP A 56 -8.25 -2.36 15.08
N LYS A 57 -9.32 -2.96 15.62
CA LYS A 57 -10.03 -4.07 14.99
C LYS A 57 -11.54 -3.97 15.21
N SER A 58 -12.31 -4.25 14.16
CA SER A 58 -13.75 -4.50 14.24
C SER A 58 -14.14 -5.56 13.21
N GLY A 59 -14.67 -6.71 13.66
CA GLY A 59 -14.91 -7.85 12.78
C GLY A 59 -13.61 -8.30 12.09
N ASN A 60 -13.63 -8.40 10.76
CA ASN A 60 -12.48 -8.73 9.93
C ASN A 60 -11.58 -7.51 9.64
N VAL A 61 -12.09 -6.30 9.78
CA VAL A 61 -11.33 -5.07 9.50
C VAL A 61 -10.32 -4.81 10.60
N HIS A 62 -9.07 -4.60 10.19
CA HIS A 62 -7.95 -4.33 11.09
C HIS A 62 -7.04 -3.23 10.52
N LEU A 63 -6.60 -2.32 11.38
CA LEU A 63 -5.52 -1.38 11.10
C LEU A 63 -4.41 -1.57 12.13
N SER A 64 -3.17 -1.74 11.66
CA SER A 64 -1.99 -1.74 12.53
C SER A 64 -1.77 -0.37 13.16
N ALA A 65 -1.04 -0.31 14.27
CA ALA A 65 -0.72 0.95 14.92
C ALA A 65 0.07 1.88 13.96
N PRO A 66 -0.16 3.20 14.01
CA PRO A 66 0.59 4.20 13.24
C PRO A 66 2.10 4.00 13.27
N CYS A 67 2.71 3.77 14.45
CA CYS A 67 4.16 3.54 14.56
C CYS A 67 4.65 2.34 13.74
N ILE A 68 3.81 1.30 13.58
CA ILE A 68 4.14 0.13 12.75
C ILE A 68 4.13 0.52 11.28
N TYR A 69 3.11 1.26 10.82
CA TYR A 69 3.08 1.72 9.44
C TYR A 69 4.26 2.65 9.12
N SER A 70 4.62 3.57 10.03
CA SER A 70 5.81 4.41 9.88
C SER A 70 7.07 3.58 9.74
N GLN A 71 7.28 2.59 10.62
CA GLN A 71 8.45 1.72 10.53
C GLN A 71 8.46 0.92 9.22
N VAL A 72 7.33 0.37 8.80
CA VAL A 72 7.23 -0.41 7.54
C VAL A 72 7.57 0.48 6.34
N LEU A 73 7.01 1.68 6.26
CA LEU A 73 7.28 2.62 5.18
C LEU A 73 8.76 3.02 5.13
N GLU A 74 9.38 3.35 6.27
CA GLU A 74 10.81 3.66 6.37
C GLU A 74 11.69 2.48 5.96
N SER A 75 11.30 1.26 6.34
CA SER A 75 12.10 0.05 6.13
C SER A 75 12.01 -0.48 4.70
N LEU A 76 10.94 -0.14 3.98
CA LEU A 76 10.74 -0.59 2.60
C LEU A 76 11.55 0.22 1.60
N GLU A 77 12.16 1.37 1.92
CA GLU A 77 12.99 2.14 0.96
C GLU A 77 12.33 2.27 -0.42
N LEU A 78 11.09 2.74 -0.40
CA LEU A 78 10.23 2.88 -1.56
C LEU A 78 10.77 3.97 -2.50
N LYS A 79 10.54 3.78 -3.80
CA LYS A 79 10.94 4.71 -4.87
C LYS A 79 9.94 4.61 -6.01
N GLU A 80 9.88 5.66 -6.82
CA GLU A 80 9.05 5.69 -8.03
C GLU A 80 9.37 4.50 -8.95
N GLY A 81 8.33 3.85 -9.48
CA GLY A 81 8.43 2.75 -10.43
C GLY A 81 8.63 1.35 -9.83
N LEU A 82 8.81 1.24 -8.51
CA LEU A 82 8.96 -0.07 -7.86
C LEU A 82 7.65 -0.88 -7.86
N SER A 83 7.80 -2.20 -7.80
CA SER A 83 6.71 -3.13 -7.56
C SER A 83 6.59 -3.51 -6.08
N PHE A 84 5.38 -3.40 -5.54
CA PHE A 84 5.03 -3.65 -4.16
C PHE A 84 3.91 -4.70 -4.04
N LEU A 85 4.06 -5.60 -3.06
CA LEU A 85 3.09 -6.60 -2.66
C LEU A 85 2.76 -6.48 -1.16
N ASN A 86 1.48 -6.34 -0.85
CA ASN A 86 0.93 -6.28 0.50
C ASN A 86 0.16 -7.56 0.82
N LEU A 87 0.68 -8.40 1.71
CA LEU A 87 0.04 -9.65 2.14
C LEU A 87 -0.76 -9.38 3.42
N GLY A 88 -2.08 -9.51 3.34
CA GLY A 88 -3.00 -8.99 4.36
C GLY A 88 -3.21 -7.49 4.18
N SER A 89 -3.70 -7.07 3.00
CA SER A 89 -3.79 -5.65 2.66
C SER A 89 -4.76 -4.86 3.52
N GLY A 90 -5.68 -5.53 4.23
CA GLY A 90 -6.59 -4.92 5.18
C GLY A 90 -7.41 -3.80 4.53
N THR A 91 -7.50 -2.66 5.20
CA THR A 91 -8.29 -1.50 4.72
C THR A 91 -7.74 -0.81 3.48
N GLY A 92 -6.59 -1.24 2.95
CA GLY A 92 -5.91 -0.56 1.85
C GLY A 92 -5.14 0.70 2.26
N TYR A 93 -5.16 1.11 3.54
CA TYR A 93 -4.48 2.32 4.04
C TYR A 93 -2.99 2.39 3.65
N LEU A 94 -2.23 1.31 3.95
CA LEU A 94 -0.83 1.22 3.58
C LEU A 94 -0.63 1.21 2.06
N SER A 95 -1.46 0.46 1.35
CA SER A 95 -1.39 0.36 -0.11
C SER A 95 -1.65 1.71 -0.77
N THR A 96 -2.55 2.54 -0.26
CA THR A 96 -2.76 3.91 -0.78
C THR A 96 -1.54 4.79 -0.53
N MET A 97 -0.98 4.81 0.69
CA MET A 97 0.24 5.59 0.95
C MET A 97 1.38 5.19 0.01
N ILE A 98 1.58 3.88 -0.17
CA ILE A 98 2.61 3.36 -1.08
C ILE A 98 2.33 3.76 -2.53
N GLY A 99 1.05 3.77 -2.94
CA GLY A 99 0.64 4.20 -4.27
C GLY A 99 1.10 5.63 -4.61
N LEU A 100 1.14 6.54 -3.64
CA LEU A 100 1.68 7.88 -3.82
C LEU A 100 3.21 7.89 -3.96
N ILE A 101 3.92 7.05 -3.20
CA ILE A 101 5.39 7.00 -3.24
C ILE A 101 5.90 6.37 -4.55
N ILE A 102 5.33 5.23 -4.94
CA ILE A 102 5.83 4.51 -6.12
C ILE A 102 5.35 5.11 -7.45
N GLY A 103 4.39 6.04 -7.40
CA GLY A 103 3.91 6.83 -8.54
C GLY A 103 3.28 6.01 -9.67
N ALA A 104 2.81 6.66 -10.73
CA ALA A 104 1.98 6.00 -11.75
C ALA A 104 2.68 4.86 -12.53
N ASN A 105 4.01 4.79 -12.50
CA ASN A 105 4.78 3.72 -13.15
C ASN A 105 5.06 2.52 -12.24
N GLY A 106 4.68 2.58 -10.97
CA GLY A 106 4.83 1.48 -10.03
C GLY A 106 3.82 0.35 -10.26
N VAL A 107 3.94 -0.67 -9.42
CA VAL A 107 2.97 -1.78 -9.32
C VAL A 107 2.61 -1.95 -7.87
N ASN A 108 1.33 -2.05 -7.55
CA ASN A 108 0.83 -2.09 -6.18
C ASN A 108 -0.27 -3.15 -6.06
N HIS A 109 0.05 -4.28 -5.45
CA HIS A 109 -0.89 -5.38 -5.28
C HIS A 109 -1.13 -5.67 -3.81
N GLY A 110 -2.39 -5.88 -3.44
CA GLY A 110 -2.81 -6.30 -2.11
C GLY A 110 -3.54 -7.62 -2.16
N VAL A 111 -3.15 -8.59 -1.33
CA VAL A 111 -3.88 -9.85 -1.17
C VAL A 111 -4.52 -9.84 0.21
N GLU A 112 -5.83 -10.09 0.27
CA GLU A 112 -6.59 -10.09 1.52
C GLU A 112 -7.53 -11.30 1.54
N LEU A 113 -7.61 -11.97 2.70
CA LEU A 113 -8.33 -13.23 2.84
C LEU A 113 -9.85 -13.03 2.77
N TYR A 114 -10.32 -11.90 3.28
CA TYR A 114 -11.74 -11.63 3.49
C TYR A 114 -12.31 -10.71 2.40
N GLY A 115 -13.31 -11.20 1.66
CA GLY A 115 -13.95 -10.45 0.57
C GLY A 115 -14.58 -9.13 1.03
N ASP A 116 -15.22 -9.11 2.20
CA ASP A 116 -15.78 -7.90 2.82
C ASP A 116 -14.71 -6.85 3.14
N VAL A 117 -13.48 -7.28 3.43
CA VAL A 117 -12.35 -6.36 3.69
C VAL A 117 -11.79 -5.80 2.37
N VAL A 118 -11.76 -6.59 1.31
CA VAL A 118 -11.40 -6.10 -0.04
C VAL A 118 -12.42 -5.07 -0.53
N GLU A 119 -13.72 -5.35 -0.40
CA GLU A 119 -14.78 -4.40 -0.75
C GLU A 119 -14.65 -3.07 0.04
N PHE A 120 -14.31 -3.17 1.33
CA PHE A 120 -14.02 -2.00 2.16
C PHE A 120 -12.81 -1.21 1.63
N ALA A 121 -11.70 -1.89 1.32
CA ALA A 121 -10.49 -1.26 0.79
C ALA A 121 -10.72 -0.56 -0.55
N GLU A 122 -11.46 -1.18 -1.46
CA GLU A 122 -11.84 -0.58 -2.74
C GLU A 122 -12.74 0.64 -2.56
N THR A 123 -13.67 0.59 -1.61
CA THR A 123 -14.52 1.74 -1.27
C THR A 123 -13.66 2.91 -0.77
N LYS A 124 -12.72 2.66 0.14
CA LYS A 124 -11.80 3.68 0.66
C LYS A 124 -10.87 4.23 -0.41
N LEU A 125 -10.42 3.40 -1.34
CA LEU A 125 -9.65 3.83 -2.49
C LEU A 125 -10.47 4.78 -3.39
N LYS A 126 -11.71 4.41 -3.74
CA LYS A 126 -12.61 5.25 -4.55
C LYS A 126 -12.89 6.60 -3.87
N GLU A 127 -13.09 6.59 -2.56
CA GLU A 127 -13.22 7.81 -1.77
C GLU A 127 -11.97 8.69 -1.90
N PHE A 128 -10.77 8.13 -1.66
CA PHE A 128 -9.50 8.84 -1.81
C PHE A 128 -9.33 9.47 -3.20
N LEU A 129 -9.56 8.70 -4.27
CA LEU A 129 -9.43 9.16 -5.65
C LEU A 129 -10.39 10.32 -5.99
N ARG A 130 -11.52 10.42 -5.28
CA ARG A 130 -12.53 11.46 -5.51
C ARG A 130 -12.31 12.70 -4.65
N THR A 131 -11.84 12.54 -3.41
CA THR A 131 -11.88 13.62 -2.41
C THR A 131 -10.52 14.20 -2.06
N ASN A 132 -9.43 13.44 -2.26
CA ASN A 132 -8.12 13.87 -1.79
C ASN A 132 -7.41 14.73 -2.84
N PRO A 133 -7.10 16.01 -2.55
CA PRO A 133 -6.54 16.94 -3.52
C PRO A 133 -5.10 16.59 -3.95
N VAL A 134 -4.39 15.73 -3.20
CA VAL A 134 -3.06 15.24 -3.60
C VAL A 134 -3.16 14.35 -4.83
N TYR A 135 -4.28 13.66 -5.05
CA TYR A 135 -4.47 12.87 -6.25
C TYR A 135 -4.80 13.78 -7.43
N GLN A 136 -3.86 13.89 -8.37
CA GLN A 136 -3.98 14.72 -9.57
C GLN A 136 -4.13 13.89 -10.86
N GLY A 137 -4.51 12.62 -10.71
CA GLY A 137 -4.69 11.67 -11.81
C GLY A 137 -3.41 11.04 -12.35
N THR A 138 -2.23 11.56 -12.03
CA THR A 138 -0.97 11.15 -12.67
C THR A 138 0.16 10.75 -11.73
N ASN A 139 -0.01 10.99 -10.43
CA ASN A 139 1.02 10.81 -9.40
C ASN A 139 0.78 9.59 -8.50
N PHE A 140 -0.01 8.62 -8.97
CA PHE A 140 -0.51 7.55 -8.11
C PHE A 140 -0.51 6.18 -8.80
N CYS A 141 0.05 5.18 -8.12
CA CYS A 141 -0.15 3.77 -8.43
C CYS A 141 -1.39 3.26 -7.70
N GLU A 142 -2.50 3.18 -8.43
CA GLU A 142 -3.73 2.55 -7.96
C GLU A 142 -3.45 1.12 -7.49
N PRO A 143 -3.75 0.77 -6.22
CA PRO A 143 -3.61 -0.59 -5.74
C PRO A 143 -4.68 -1.49 -6.35
N VAL A 144 -4.28 -2.70 -6.73
CA VAL A 144 -5.20 -3.78 -7.08
C VAL A 144 -5.32 -4.73 -5.90
N PHE A 145 -6.53 -4.86 -5.37
CA PHE A 145 -6.83 -5.77 -4.26
C PHE A 145 -7.38 -7.08 -4.80
N ILE A 146 -6.90 -8.20 -4.26
CA ILE A 146 -7.29 -9.55 -4.64
C ILE A 146 -7.77 -10.31 -3.41
N VAL A 147 -8.95 -10.90 -3.51
CA VAL A 147 -9.47 -11.81 -2.49
C VAL A 147 -8.74 -13.15 -2.58
N GLY A 148 -8.11 -13.58 -1.49
CA GLY A 148 -7.55 -14.91 -1.37
C GLY A 148 -6.49 -15.05 -0.28
N ASN A 149 -6.02 -16.28 -0.08
CA ASN A 149 -4.94 -16.57 0.85
C ASN A 149 -3.55 -16.25 0.25
N CYS A 150 -2.79 -15.36 0.88
CA CYS A 150 -1.44 -15.00 0.43
C CYS A 150 -0.44 -16.18 0.34
N LEU A 151 -0.75 -17.33 0.94
CA LEU A 151 0.01 -18.57 0.83
C LEU A 151 -0.25 -19.35 -0.49
N CYS A 152 -1.12 -18.85 -1.36
CA CYS A 152 -1.46 -19.43 -2.67
C CYS A 152 -0.92 -18.61 -3.86
N LEU A 153 0.11 -17.78 -3.66
CA LEU A 153 0.77 -17.03 -4.73
C LEU A 153 1.88 -17.88 -5.37
N ASN A 154 2.11 -17.65 -6.67
CA ASN A 154 3.17 -18.32 -7.41
C ASN A 154 4.36 -17.37 -7.67
N ALA A 155 5.48 -17.61 -6.98
CA ALA A 155 6.70 -16.83 -7.16
C ALA A 155 7.33 -16.95 -8.56
N HIS A 156 7.07 -18.05 -9.29
CA HIS A 156 7.52 -18.18 -10.68
C HIS A 156 6.76 -17.25 -11.63
N TYR A 157 5.54 -16.86 -11.26
CA TYR A 157 4.75 -15.92 -12.05
C TYR A 157 5.22 -14.48 -11.82
N ARG A 158 5.47 -14.11 -10.56
CA ARG A 158 5.88 -12.74 -10.23
C ARG A 158 6.65 -12.64 -8.92
N GLN A 159 7.72 -11.85 -8.96
CA GLN A 159 8.45 -11.36 -7.81
C GLN A 159 8.35 -9.83 -7.72
N TYR A 160 8.54 -9.30 -6.52
CA TYR A 160 8.37 -7.88 -6.23
C TYR A 160 9.67 -7.24 -5.73
N ASP A 161 9.80 -5.95 -5.98
CA ASP A 161 10.90 -5.17 -5.41
C ASP A 161 10.71 -5.00 -3.90
N ARG A 162 9.45 -4.92 -3.44
CA ARG A 162 9.06 -4.67 -2.05
C ARG A 162 7.90 -5.57 -1.65
N VAL A 163 8.03 -6.25 -0.52
CA VAL A 163 6.97 -7.11 0.03
C VAL A 163 6.75 -6.75 1.50
N TYR A 164 5.50 -6.57 1.89
CA TYR A 164 5.10 -6.47 3.29
C TYR A 164 4.13 -7.60 3.64
N CYS A 165 4.33 -8.25 4.77
CA CYS A 165 3.36 -9.18 5.34
C CYS A 165 2.76 -8.58 6.62
N GLY A 166 1.46 -8.27 6.58
CA GLY A 166 0.70 -7.67 7.67
C GLY A 166 0.20 -8.66 8.72
N ALA A 167 0.76 -9.86 8.79
CA ALA A 167 0.40 -10.93 9.72
C ALA A 167 1.64 -11.72 10.13
N ALA A 168 1.64 -12.30 11.34
CA ALA A 168 2.75 -13.09 11.83
C ALA A 168 2.96 -14.32 10.93
N CYS A 169 4.16 -14.38 10.34
CA CYS A 169 4.54 -15.46 9.43
C CYS A 169 5.00 -16.70 10.22
N PRO A 170 4.34 -17.87 10.06
CA PRO A 170 4.84 -19.11 10.64
C PRO A 170 6.19 -19.51 10.05
N SER A 171 7.02 -20.18 10.84
CA SER A 171 8.40 -20.55 10.47
C SER A 171 8.51 -21.34 9.16
N GLU A 172 7.55 -22.20 8.89
CA GLU A 172 7.48 -23.04 7.70
C GLU A 172 7.23 -22.25 6.40
N TYR A 173 6.71 -21.02 6.49
CA TYR A 173 6.41 -20.17 5.35
C TYR A 173 7.44 -19.06 5.10
N VAL A 174 8.50 -18.97 5.92
CA VAL A 174 9.53 -17.92 5.77
C VAL A 174 10.20 -17.98 4.39
N GLU A 175 10.60 -19.16 3.94
CA GLU A 175 11.24 -19.33 2.62
C GLU A 175 10.25 -19.09 1.47
N TYR A 176 8.97 -19.40 1.67
CA TYR A 176 7.93 -19.05 0.72
C TYR A 176 7.78 -17.52 0.60
N MET A 177 7.75 -16.78 1.71
CA MET A 177 7.69 -15.30 1.66
C MET A 177 8.90 -14.69 0.98
N LYS A 178 10.11 -15.21 1.27
CA LYS A 178 11.35 -14.81 0.60
C LYS A 178 11.32 -15.05 -0.91
N SER A 179 10.67 -16.12 -1.36
CA SER A 179 10.58 -16.45 -2.79
C SER A 179 9.84 -15.39 -3.62
N LEU A 180 8.95 -14.60 -2.99
CA LEU A 180 8.18 -13.54 -3.62
C LEU A 180 9.00 -12.25 -3.89
N VAL A 181 10.25 -12.20 -3.44
CA VAL A 181 11.10 -11.00 -3.47
C VAL A 181 12.18 -11.14 -4.54
N LYS A 182 12.35 -10.13 -5.38
CA LYS A 182 13.45 -10.07 -6.35
C LYS A 182 14.81 -9.94 -5.67
N ILE A 183 15.89 -10.29 -6.37
CA ILE A 183 17.24 -9.91 -5.95
C ILE A 183 17.32 -8.37 -5.89
N GLY A 184 17.89 -7.82 -4.82
CA GLY A 184 17.87 -6.39 -4.50
C GLY A 184 16.57 -5.90 -3.86
N GLY A 185 15.56 -6.77 -3.72
CA GLY A 185 14.29 -6.44 -3.08
C GLY A 185 14.33 -6.51 -1.56
N ILE A 186 13.26 -6.01 -0.93
CA ILE A 186 13.11 -5.94 0.53
C ILE A 186 11.79 -6.59 0.95
N LEU A 187 11.86 -7.48 1.93
CA LEU A 187 10.73 -8.05 2.65
C LEU A 187 10.68 -7.46 4.06
N VAL A 188 9.52 -6.94 4.45
CA VAL A 188 9.23 -6.55 5.83
C VAL A 188 8.11 -7.44 6.36
N MET A 189 8.36 -8.19 7.42
CA MET A 189 7.34 -9.05 8.02
C MET A 189 7.57 -9.30 9.51
N PRO A 190 6.51 -9.54 10.28
CA PRO A 190 6.62 -10.00 11.66
C PRO A 190 6.97 -11.50 11.70
N PHE A 191 8.04 -11.82 12.42
CA PHE A 191 8.56 -13.17 12.64
C PHE A 191 9.14 -13.25 14.07
N ASN A 192 8.87 -14.34 14.80
CA ASN A 192 9.34 -14.52 16.18
C ASN A 192 9.12 -13.29 17.09
N GLU A 193 7.90 -12.74 17.09
CA GLU A 193 7.49 -11.57 17.91
C GLU A 193 8.29 -10.29 17.64
N LYS A 194 8.98 -10.19 16.50
CA LYS A 194 9.68 -8.98 16.05
C LYS A 194 9.36 -8.69 14.59
N LEU A 195 9.33 -7.41 14.25
CA LEU A 195 9.28 -6.98 12.86
C LEU A 195 10.69 -7.03 12.29
N PHE A 196 10.87 -7.70 11.17
CA PHE A 196 12.16 -7.83 10.49
C PHE A 196 12.13 -7.12 9.15
N ARG A 197 13.27 -6.52 8.78
CA ARG A 197 13.63 -6.14 7.41
C ARG A 197 14.59 -7.19 6.86
N MET A 198 14.28 -7.75 5.71
CA MET A 198 15.11 -8.74 5.03
C MET A 198 15.38 -8.25 3.60
N ARG A 199 16.63 -7.90 3.30
CA ARG A 199 17.06 -7.49 1.95
C ARG A 199 17.71 -8.68 1.26
N ARG A 200 17.21 -9.02 0.07
CA ARG A 200 17.80 -10.09 -0.75
C ARG A 200 19.03 -9.54 -1.49
N THR A 201 20.22 -10.03 -1.19
CA THR A 201 21.48 -9.56 -1.80
C THR A 201 21.97 -10.46 -2.92
N GLY A 202 21.52 -11.72 -2.96
CA GLY A 202 21.84 -12.70 -4.00
C GLY A 202 20.76 -13.78 -4.12
N ASP A 203 21.08 -14.87 -4.80
CA ASP A 203 20.14 -15.98 -5.01
C ASP A 203 19.70 -16.62 -3.68
N THR A 204 20.66 -16.83 -2.77
CA THR A 204 20.45 -17.44 -1.44
C THR A 204 20.86 -16.53 -0.28
N GLU A 205 21.36 -15.33 -0.57
CA GLU A 205 21.93 -14.41 0.41
C GLU A 205 20.94 -13.32 0.83
N TRP A 206 20.88 -13.07 2.14
CA TRP A 206 19.97 -12.12 2.76
C TRP A 206 20.65 -11.34 3.87
N ASP A 207 20.46 -10.03 3.87
CA ASP A 207 20.74 -9.16 5.01
C ASP A 207 19.47 -9.01 5.84
N ILE A 208 19.55 -9.37 7.13
CA ILE A 208 18.38 -9.50 8.01
C ILE A 208 18.59 -8.62 9.25
N GLU A 209 17.67 -7.70 9.48
CA GLU A 209 17.68 -6.77 10.60
C GLU A 209 16.37 -6.84 11.37
N GLY A 210 16.46 -6.98 12.70
CA GLY A 210 15.30 -6.87 13.58
C GLY A 210 15.04 -5.40 13.93
N LEU A 211 13.81 -4.93 13.73
CA LEU A 211 13.43 -3.52 13.84
C LEU A 211 12.87 -3.19 15.23
N LEU A 212 11.72 -3.79 15.57
CA LEU A 212 11.11 -3.67 16.89
C LEU A 212 10.32 -4.92 17.25
N PRO A 213 10.05 -5.17 18.54
CA PRO A 213 9.12 -6.22 18.94
C PRO A 213 7.73 -5.92 18.35
N VAL A 214 6.89 -6.92 18.10
CA VAL A 214 5.51 -6.74 17.61
C VAL A 214 4.63 -7.91 18.03
N SER A 215 3.31 -7.68 18.05
CA SER A 215 2.31 -8.73 18.19
C SER A 215 1.33 -8.61 17.03
N PHE A 216 1.20 -9.67 16.25
CA PHE A 216 0.34 -9.75 15.08
C PHE A 216 -0.48 -11.04 15.13
N ALA A 217 -1.67 -11.01 14.53
CA ALA A 217 -2.41 -12.24 14.28
C ALA A 217 -1.61 -13.13 13.30
N PRO A 218 -1.58 -14.45 13.50
CA PRO A 218 -0.89 -15.37 12.58
C PRO A 218 -1.59 -15.42 11.23
N LEU A 219 -0.81 -15.73 10.19
CA LEU A 219 -1.37 -16.11 8.90
C LEU A 219 -2.25 -17.36 9.04
N ILE A 220 -3.38 -17.34 8.36
CA ILE A 220 -4.30 -18.48 8.33
C ILE A 220 -3.80 -19.47 7.27
N ASN A 221 -3.54 -20.70 7.68
CA ASN A 221 -3.11 -21.77 6.78
C ASN A 221 -4.28 -22.19 5.88
N CYS A 222 -3.99 -22.45 4.60
CA CYS A 222 -4.98 -22.96 3.65
C CYS A 222 -5.64 -24.27 4.10
N LYS A 223 -4.95 -25.09 4.90
CA LYS A 223 -5.46 -26.36 5.43
C LYS A 223 -6.47 -26.19 6.57
N ASP A 224 -6.40 -25.07 7.28
CA ASP A 224 -7.21 -24.81 8.47
C ASP A 224 -8.49 -24.02 8.14
N ASP A 225 -8.59 -23.47 6.93
CA ASP A 225 -9.79 -22.79 6.46
C ASP A 225 -10.73 -23.79 5.78
N LYS A 226 -12.02 -23.76 6.16
CA LYS A 226 -13.07 -24.62 5.59
C LYS A 226 -13.56 -24.14 4.22
N LYS A 227 -13.00 -23.04 3.72
CA LYS A 227 -13.27 -22.49 2.39
C LYS A 227 -12.34 -23.15 1.37
N ASP A 228 -12.91 -23.73 0.32
CA ASP A 228 -12.16 -24.13 -0.88
C ASP A 228 -11.60 -22.87 -1.56
N PHE A 229 -10.43 -22.41 -1.13
CA PHE A 229 -9.69 -21.40 -1.87
C PHE A 229 -9.17 -22.02 -3.17
N PRO A 230 -9.13 -21.25 -4.26
CA PRO A 230 -8.43 -21.70 -5.46
C PRO A 230 -6.98 -22.04 -5.09
N GLN A 231 -6.47 -23.12 -5.67
CA GLN A 231 -5.11 -23.61 -5.41
C GLN A 231 -4.04 -22.56 -5.77
N PHE A 232 -4.38 -21.62 -6.64
CA PHE A 232 -3.54 -20.50 -7.04
C PHE A 232 -4.37 -19.22 -7.14
N ILE A 233 -3.82 -18.12 -6.63
CA ILE A 233 -4.36 -16.78 -6.86
C ILE A 233 -3.70 -16.21 -8.09
N GLU A 234 -4.50 -15.84 -9.08
CA GLU A 234 -4.02 -15.07 -10.22
C GLU A 234 -3.96 -13.60 -9.86
N ILE A 235 -2.77 -13.02 -10.00
CA ILE A 235 -2.57 -11.59 -9.86
C ILE A 235 -2.79 -10.97 -11.25
N PRO A 236 -3.81 -10.12 -11.41
CA PRO A 236 -4.11 -9.53 -12.69
C PRO A 236 -2.92 -8.71 -13.20
N THR A 237 -2.58 -8.93 -14.47
CA THR A 237 -1.56 -8.17 -15.19
C THR A 237 -2.28 -7.30 -16.21
N HIS A 238 -2.69 -6.10 -15.79
CA HIS A 238 -3.24 -5.10 -16.68
C HIS A 238 -2.14 -4.09 -17.03
N PRO A 239 -1.35 -4.32 -18.10
CA PRO A 239 -0.42 -3.29 -18.56
C PRO A 239 -1.22 -2.03 -18.90
N ARG A 240 -0.75 -0.86 -18.45
CA ARG A 240 -1.36 0.41 -18.88
C ARG A 240 -1.24 0.52 -20.40
N TYR A 241 -2.28 1.05 -21.03
CA TYR A 241 -2.24 1.31 -22.47
C TYR A 241 -1.16 2.35 -22.80
N LEU A 242 -0.54 2.24 -23.98
CA LEU A 242 0.44 3.22 -24.43
C LEU A 242 -0.12 4.64 -24.39
N GLN A 243 -1.40 4.81 -24.72
CA GLN A 243 -2.10 6.09 -24.64
C GLN A 243 -2.10 6.66 -23.22
N ASP A 244 -2.32 5.83 -22.19
CA ASP A 244 -2.28 6.26 -20.79
C ASP A 244 -0.87 6.67 -20.39
N LEU A 245 0.14 5.89 -20.78
CA LEU A 245 1.54 6.19 -20.50
C LEU A 245 1.97 7.51 -21.16
N CYS A 246 1.63 7.72 -22.44
CA CYS A 246 1.87 8.98 -23.13
C CYS A 246 1.19 10.16 -22.42
N ARG A 247 -0.04 9.97 -21.94
CA ARG A 247 -0.81 11.02 -21.25
C ARG A 247 -0.12 11.42 -19.96
N LEU A 248 0.34 10.44 -19.18
CA LEU A 248 1.09 10.64 -17.96
C LEU A 248 2.38 11.44 -18.22
N VAL A 249 3.15 11.06 -19.24
CA VAL A 249 4.39 11.75 -19.62
C VAL A 249 4.11 13.19 -20.05
N ILE A 250 3.11 13.42 -20.90
CA ILE A 250 2.74 14.77 -21.37
C ILE A 250 2.31 15.64 -20.18
N ARG A 251 1.36 15.17 -19.36
CA ARG A 251 0.84 15.93 -18.22
C ARG A 251 1.94 16.24 -17.19
N ARG A 252 2.84 15.28 -16.91
CA ARG A 252 3.99 15.50 -16.02
C ARG A 252 4.94 16.57 -16.56
N THR A 253 5.19 16.55 -17.87
CA THR A 253 6.10 17.50 -18.53
C THR A 253 5.52 18.92 -18.53
N LEU A 254 4.21 19.05 -18.74
CA LEU A 254 3.52 20.35 -18.78
C LEU A 254 3.21 20.91 -17.39
N GLY A 255 3.01 20.05 -16.40
CA GLY A 255 2.47 20.43 -15.09
C GLY A 255 1.01 20.90 -15.14
N PRO A 256 0.37 21.16 -14.00
CA PRO A 256 -1.05 21.53 -13.93
C PRO A 256 -1.38 22.80 -14.75
N ASP A 257 -0.56 23.85 -14.63
CA ASP A 257 -0.76 25.11 -15.33
C ASP A 257 -0.54 24.98 -16.83
N GLY A 258 0.48 24.21 -17.25
CA GLY A 258 0.75 23.96 -18.67
C GLY A 258 -0.34 23.12 -19.32
N VAL A 259 -0.89 22.12 -18.62
CA VAL A 259 -2.06 21.37 -19.09
C VAL A 259 -3.26 22.28 -19.25
N LYS A 260 -3.53 23.17 -18.28
CA LYS A 260 -4.62 24.14 -18.36
C LYS A 260 -4.47 25.06 -19.57
N GLN A 261 -3.30 25.69 -19.72
CA GLN A 261 -3.00 26.57 -20.85
C GLN A 261 -3.14 25.85 -22.19
N LEU A 262 -2.67 24.60 -22.28
CA LEU A 262 -2.81 23.79 -23.49
C LEU A 262 -4.30 23.51 -23.79
N CYS A 263 -5.09 23.14 -22.78
CA CYS A 263 -6.52 22.88 -22.94
C CYS A 263 -7.35 24.13 -23.28
N ASP A 264 -6.87 25.34 -22.98
CA ASP A 264 -7.51 26.61 -23.34
C ASP A 264 -7.26 27.01 -24.81
N LEU A 265 -6.34 26.35 -25.52
CA LEU A 265 -6.13 26.54 -26.96
C LEU A 265 -7.27 25.92 -27.77
N PRO A 266 -7.50 26.36 -29.03
CA PRO A 266 -8.53 25.80 -29.91
C PRO A 266 -8.11 24.43 -30.46
N LEU A 267 -7.94 23.45 -29.59
CA LEU A 267 -7.53 22.09 -29.91
C LEU A 267 -8.75 21.21 -30.27
N PRO A 268 -8.54 20.14 -31.07
CA PRO A 268 -9.59 19.16 -31.31
C PRO A 268 -10.17 18.63 -29.99
N PRO A 269 -11.50 18.47 -29.85
CA PRO A 269 -12.12 18.00 -28.61
C PRO A 269 -11.56 16.68 -28.09
N ALA A 270 -11.17 15.77 -28.99
CA ALA A 270 -10.53 14.50 -28.64
C ALA A 270 -9.20 14.69 -27.91
N LEU A 271 -8.42 15.72 -28.25
CA LEU A 271 -7.12 15.99 -27.61
C LEU A 271 -7.31 16.65 -26.24
N VAL A 272 -8.26 17.58 -26.13
CA VAL A 272 -8.66 18.18 -24.85
C VAL A 272 -9.18 17.08 -23.91
N MET A 273 -10.05 16.20 -24.41
CA MET A 273 -10.58 15.07 -23.64
C MET A 273 -9.46 14.10 -23.23
N TYR A 274 -8.54 13.76 -24.15
CA TYR A 274 -7.39 12.92 -23.83
C TYR A 274 -6.55 13.51 -22.71
N LEU A 275 -6.22 14.80 -22.77
CA LEU A 275 -5.39 15.47 -21.77
C LEU A 275 -6.13 15.67 -20.44
N ASN A 276 -7.43 15.93 -20.46
CA ASN A 276 -8.27 16.14 -19.28
C ASN A 276 -8.87 14.86 -18.72
N TYR A 277 -8.60 13.69 -19.30
CA TYR A 277 -9.16 12.43 -18.85
C TYR A 277 -8.65 12.08 -17.44
N PHE A 278 -9.44 12.48 -16.45
CA PHE A 278 -9.43 11.91 -15.11
C PHE A 278 -10.27 10.64 -15.16
N HIS A 279 -9.99 9.72 -14.24
CA HIS A 279 -10.49 8.34 -14.15
C HIS A 279 -12.02 8.09 -14.27
N GLU A 280 -12.85 9.12 -14.47
CA GLU A 280 -14.32 9.09 -14.45
C GLU A 280 -14.98 8.18 -15.51
N LEU A 281 -14.23 7.58 -16.43
CA LEU A 281 -14.76 6.71 -17.49
C LEU A 281 -14.18 5.28 -17.49
N ARG A 282 -13.53 4.82 -16.42
CA ARG A 282 -13.32 3.36 -16.19
C ARG A 282 -14.57 2.67 -15.61
N GLN A 283 -15.77 3.17 -15.93
CA GLN A 283 -17.03 2.45 -15.71
C GLN A 283 -17.54 1.95 -17.06
N GLU A 284 -16.86 0.95 -17.61
CA GLU A 284 -17.44 -0.03 -18.52
C GLU A 284 -17.08 -1.43 -18.02
#